data_AF-Q09Q74-F1
#
_entry.id   AF-Q09Q74-F1
#
_cell.length_a   1.000
_cell.length_b   1.000
_cell.length_c   1.000
_cell.angle_alpha   90.00
_cell.angle_beta   90.00
_cell.angle_gamma   90.00
#
_symmetry.space_group_name_H-M   'P 1'
#
loop_
_entity.id
_entity.type
_entity.pdbx_description
1 polymer ?
#
loop_
_entity_poly.entity_id
_entity_poly.type
_entity_poly.pdbx_seq_one_letter_code
_entity_poly.pdbx_strand_id
1 'polypeptide(L)'
;EVDVAPRVAVVGAGPSGCFTAQQLRKQWPEVEVTVFDRLPTPFGLLRYGVAPDHQGTKNVIRQLSRVFDDRTRFVGNIELGRNLSIEDLRAAFDVVVLATGLSGDRRLGIPGDDLPGIVGSGRFTRCVNDHPAAGDLPTVGRRVVLVGGGNVAMDIIRLLSKQPDEFTGSDLHPDTLGRLRSEGPRRIDVVV
;
A
#
# COMPACT_ATOMS: atom_id res chain seq x y z
N GLU A 1 21.17 17.88 -33.82
CA GLU A 1 21.02 16.74 -32.89
C GLU A 1 19.59 16.26 -32.96
N VAL A 2 19.36 14.94 -32.94
CA VAL A 2 18.00 14.41 -32.73
C VAL A 2 17.74 14.53 -31.23
N ASP A 3 16.79 15.38 -30.85
CA ASP A 3 16.39 15.56 -29.46
C ASP A 3 15.58 14.31 -29.05
N VAL A 4 16.28 13.31 -28.53
CA VAL A 4 15.66 12.06 -28.08
C VAL A 4 15.02 12.33 -26.72
N ALA A 5 13.72 12.08 -26.62
CA ALA A 5 12.98 12.19 -25.38
C ALA A 5 13.65 11.41 -24.24
N PRO A 6 13.90 12.03 -23.07
CA PRO A 6 14.47 11.33 -21.93
C PRO A 6 13.56 10.18 -21.47
N ARG A 7 14.17 9.04 -21.13
CA ARG A 7 13.47 7.84 -20.64
C ARG A 7 13.71 7.71 -19.15
N VAL A 8 12.62 7.71 -18.37
CA VAL A 8 12.66 7.66 -16.90
C VAL A 8 12.02 6.39 -16.37
N ALA A 9 12.75 5.64 -15.54
CA ALA A 9 12.19 4.54 -14.76
C ALA A 9 11.79 5.03 -13.37
N VAL A 10 10.57 4.72 -12.93
CA VAL A 10 10.08 4.96 -11.57
C VAL A 10 9.79 3.61 -10.93
N VAL A 11 10.47 3.27 -9.83
CA VAL A 11 10.33 1.99 -9.13
C VAL A 11 9.39 2.16 -7.93
N GLY A 12 8.16 1.71 -8.08
CA GLY A 12 7.07 1.83 -7.11
C GLY A 12 5.92 2.67 -7.66
N ALA A 13 4.74 2.06 -7.80
CA ALA A 13 3.54 2.71 -8.31
C ALA A 13 2.63 3.25 -7.19
N GLY A 14 3.19 3.53 -6.01
CA GLY A 14 2.51 4.25 -4.94
C GLY A 14 2.32 5.74 -5.25
N PRO A 15 1.76 6.52 -4.30
CA PRO A 15 1.54 7.95 -4.50
C PRO A 15 2.79 8.73 -4.92
N SER A 16 3.93 8.48 -4.26
CA SER A 16 5.20 9.12 -4.61
C SER A 16 5.57 8.87 -6.07
N GLY A 17 5.53 7.63 -6.53
CA GLY A 17 5.87 7.28 -7.91
C GLY A 17 4.91 7.87 -8.93
N CYS A 18 3.59 7.79 -8.68
CA CYS A 18 2.59 8.37 -9.57
C CYS A 18 2.69 9.90 -9.63
N PHE A 19 2.92 10.59 -8.51
CA PHE A 19 3.11 12.04 -8.50
C PHE A 19 4.41 12.45 -9.17
N THR A 20 5.49 11.68 -8.99
CA THR A 20 6.74 11.90 -9.73
C THR A 20 6.51 11.78 -11.23
N ALA A 21 5.88 10.71 -11.69
CA ALA A 21 5.54 10.54 -13.11
C ALA A 21 4.69 11.71 -13.63
N GLN A 22 3.65 12.11 -12.88
CA GLN A 22 2.79 13.23 -13.24
C GLN A 22 3.57 14.53 -13.37
N GLN A 23 4.47 14.82 -12.43
CA GLN A 23 5.24 16.05 -12.44
C GLN A 23 6.28 16.05 -13.56
N LEU A 24 6.93 14.91 -13.85
CA LEU A 24 7.84 14.78 -14.98
C LEU A 24 7.11 15.07 -16.30
N ARG A 25 5.94 14.46 -16.53
CA ARG A 25 5.12 14.69 -17.73
C ARG A 25 4.69 16.16 -17.88
N LYS A 26 4.48 16.86 -16.76
CA LYS A 26 4.11 18.29 -16.76
C LYS A 26 5.30 19.20 -17.11
N GLN A 27 6.49 18.89 -16.61
CA GLN A 27 7.70 19.71 -16.83
C GLN A 27 8.36 19.41 -18.18
N TRP A 28 8.32 18.16 -18.62
CA TRP A 28 8.93 17.68 -19.85
C TRP A 28 7.88 16.93 -20.68
N PRO A 29 7.13 17.62 -21.56
CA PRO A 29 6.04 17.01 -22.31
C PRO A 29 6.42 15.78 -23.14
N GLU A 30 7.67 15.69 -23.59
CA GLU A 30 8.17 14.58 -24.41
C GLU A 30 8.73 13.41 -23.58
N VAL A 31 8.89 13.54 -22.26
CA VAL A 31 9.48 12.47 -21.43
C VAL A 31 8.67 11.17 -21.50
N GLU A 32 9.36 10.05 -21.68
CA GLU A 32 8.77 8.71 -21.57
C GLU A 32 9.01 8.15 -20.18
N VAL A 33 7.94 7.78 -19.49
CA VAL A 33 8.01 7.25 -18.12
C VAL A 33 7.59 5.79 -18.10
N THR A 34 8.39 4.94 -17.47
CA THR A 34 7.97 3.57 -17.14
C THR A 34 7.91 3.40 -15.62
N VAL A 35 6.73 3.12 -15.09
CA VAL A 35 6.49 2.88 -13.67
C VAL A 35 6.45 1.36 -13.43
N PHE A 36 7.45 0.86 -12.73
CA PHE A 36 7.56 -0.54 -12.32
C PHE A 36 6.94 -0.74 -10.94
N ASP A 37 6.26 -1.86 -10.72
CA ASP A 37 5.84 -2.27 -9.39
C ASP A 37 5.91 -3.79 -9.23
N ARG A 38 6.24 -4.26 -8.03
CA ARG A 38 6.26 -5.68 -7.70
C ARG A 38 4.86 -6.30 -7.69
N LEU A 39 3.82 -5.49 -7.48
CA LEU A 39 2.43 -5.92 -7.47
C LEU A 39 1.81 -5.81 -8.87
N PRO A 40 0.76 -6.60 -9.17
CA PRO A 40 0.08 -6.53 -10.46
C PRO A 40 -0.78 -5.27 -10.62
N THR A 41 -1.06 -4.56 -9.53
CA THR A 41 -1.92 -3.37 -9.55
C THR A 41 -1.21 -2.18 -8.90
N PRO A 42 -1.36 -0.97 -9.45
CA PRO A 42 -0.70 0.23 -8.94
C PRO A 42 -1.37 0.78 -7.66
N PHE A 43 -0.93 1.98 -7.27
CA PHE A 43 -1.42 2.85 -6.19
C PHE A 43 -0.94 2.50 -4.77
N GLY A 44 -0.23 1.39 -4.59
CA GLY A 44 0.45 1.05 -3.33
C GLY A 44 -0.48 1.17 -2.11
N LEU A 45 -0.08 1.94 -1.11
CA LEU A 45 -0.86 2.13 0.12
C LEU A 45 -2.20 2.87 -0.06
N LEU A 46 -2.46 3.56 -1.18
CA LEU A 46 -3.82 4.03 -1.44
C LEU A 46 -4.79 2.86 -1.63
N ARG A 47 -4.33 1.77 -2.23
CA ARG A 47 -5.10 0.54 -2.40
C ARG A 47 -5.01 -0.35 -1.16
N TYR A 48 -3.81 -0.55 -0.64
CA TYR A 48 -3.50 -1.59 0.34
C TYR A 48 -3.24 -1.11 1.77
N GLY A 49 -3.28 0.20 2.01
CA GLY A 49 -2.98 0.83 3.29
C GLY A 49 -4.11 1.70 3.83
N VAL A 50 -4.77 2.47 2.99
CA VAL A 50 -5.96 3.24 3.40
C VAL A 50 -7.03 2.24 3.84
N ALA A 51 -7.60 2.46 5.03
CA ALA A 51 -8.62 1.59 5.59
C ALA A 51 -9.80 1.42 4.60
N PRO A 52 -10.42 0.23 4.57
CA PRO A 52 -11.47 -0.06 3.61
C PRO A 52 -12.73 0.78 3.80
N ASP A 53 -12.96 1.32 4.99
CA ASP A 53 -14.05 2.26 5.26
C ASP A 53 -13.70 3.73 4.94
N HIS A 54 -12.48 4.01 4.47
CA HIS A 54 -11.99 5.34 4.07
C HIS A 54 -11.99 5.55 2.55
N GLN A 55 -13.12 5.27 1.89
CA GLN A 55 -13.26 5.43 0.43
C GLN A 55 -13.00 6.85 -0.07
N GLY A 56 -13.33 7.86 0.75
CA GLY A 56 -13.04 9.27 0.46
C GLY A 56 -11.56 9.53 0.14
N THR A 57 -10.65 8.93 0.90
CA THR A 57 -9.20 9.04 0.68
C THR A 57 -8.74 8.25 -0.54
N LYS A 58 -9.34 7.08 -0.81
CA LYS A 58 -9.04 6.26 -2.01
C LYS A 58 -9.41 6.96 -3.32
N ASN A 59 -10.29 7.98 -3.29
CA ASN A 59 -10.67 8.77 -4.46
C ASN A 59 -9.50 9.41 -5.22
N VAL A 60 -8.37 9.67 -4.55
CA VAL A 60 -7.13 10.17 -5.17
C VAL A 60 -6.66 9.25 -6.31
N ILE A 61 -6.99 7.95 -6.26
CA ILE A 61 -6.71 6.99 -7.33
C ILE A 61 -7.26 7.47 -8.68
N ARG A 62 -8.44 8.11 -8.73
CA ARG A 62 -9.00 8.62 -10.00
C ARG A 62 -8.16 9.73 -10.63
N GLN A 63 -7.46 10.51 -9.82
CA GLN A 63 -6.53 11.51 -10.33
C GLN A 63 -5.24 10.82 -10.81
N LEU A 64 -4.68 9.93 -9.99
CA LEU A 64 -3.42 9.26 -10.31
C LEU A 64 -3.54 8.31 -11.50
N SER A 65 -4.70 7.70 -11.73
CA SER A 65 -4.90 6.79 -12.86
C SER A 65 -4.73 7.50 -14.21
N ARG A 66 -4.96 8.81 -14.27
CA ARG A 66 -4.78 9.63 -15.48
C ARG A 66 -3.31 9.83 -15.85
N VAL A 67 -2.38 9.51 -14.94
CA VAL A 67 -0.96 9.57 -15.28
C VAL A 67 -0.58 8.50 -16.27
N PHE A 68 -1.29 7.35 -16.28
CA PHE A 68 -0.99 6.24 -17.16
C PHE A 68 -1.66 6.44 -18.53
N ASP A 69 -0.83 6.62 -19.54
CA ASP A 69 -1.20 6.90 -20.93
C ASP A 69 -0.11 6.35 -21.87
N ASP A 70 -0.13 6.73 -23.15
CA ASP A 70 0.84 6.27 -24.16
C ASP A 70 2.29 6.65 -23.84
N ARG A 71 2.52 7.66 -22.99
CA ARG A 71 3.86 8.14 -22.60
C ARG A 71 4.23 7.78 -21.16
N THR A 72 3.31 7.17 -20.40
CA THR A 72 3.55 6.65 -19.05
C THR A 72 3.05 5.22 -18.93
N ARG A 73 3.96 4.27 -19.10
CA ARG A 73 3.65 2.85 -19.04
C ARG A 73 3.70 2.32 -17.61
N PHE A 74 2.70 1.55 -17.21
CA PHE A 74 2.76 0.72 -16.00
C PHE A 74 3.25 -0.69 -16.33
N VAL A 75 4.19 -1.20 -15.53
CA VAL A 75 4.71 -2.57 -15.63
C VAL A 75 4.69 -3.20 -14.24
N GLY A 76 3.59 -3.89 -13.93
CA GLY A 76 3.42 -4.65 -12.68
C GLY A 76 4.12 -6.00 -12.69
N ASN A 77 4.13 -6.68 -11.53
CA ASN A 77 4.81 -7.97 -11.30
C ASN A 77 6.33 -7.95 -11.58
N ILE A 78 6.97 -6.78 -11.45
CA ILE A 78 8.42 -6.62 -11.61
C ILE A 78 9.00 -6.09 -10.31
N GLU A 79 9.75 -6.96 -9.63
CA GLU A 79 10.42 -6.66 -8.37
C GLU A 79 11.91 -6.34 -8.61
N LEU A 80 12.31 -5.13 -8.22
CA LEU A 80 13.72 -4.71 -8.24
C LEU A 80 14.54 -5.59 -7.28
N GLY A 81 15.68 -6.09 -7.75
CA GLY A 81 16.54 -7.03 -7.05
C GLY A 81 16.17 -8.51 -7.26
N ARG A 82 15.01 -8.80 -7.89
CA ARG A 82 14.58 -10.17 -8.21
C ARG A 82 14.36 -10.40 -9.69
N ASN A 83 13.59 -9.54 -10.35
CA ASN A 83 13.31 -9.63 -11.78
C ASN A 83 14.27 -8.79 -12.62
N LEU A 84 14.71 -7.65 -12.07
CA LEU A 84 15.66 -6.72 -12.68
C LEU A 84 16.62 -6.20 -11.62
N SER A 85 17.86 -5.92 -11.97
CA SER A 85 18.82 -5.21 -11.12
C SER A 85 18.69 -3.68 -11.28
N ILE A 86 19.30 -2.93 -10.37
CA ILE A 86 19.36 -1.47 -10.51
C ILE A 86 20.29 -1.07 -11.67
N GLU A 87 21.30 -1.90 -11.95
CA GLU A 87 22.22 -1.78 -13.08
C GLU A 87 21.48 -1.92 -14.42
N ASP A 88 20.57 -2.89 -14.54
CA ASP A 88 19.73 -3.06 -15.75
C ASP A 88 18.91 -1.81 -16.03
N LEU A 89 18.30 -1.22 -14.99
CA LEU A 89 17.53 0.01 -15.12
C LEU A 89 18.41 1.20 -15.51
N ARG A 90 19.59 1.34 -14.90
CA ARG A 90 20.55 2.41 -15.23
C ARG A 90 21.14 2.29 -16.63
N ALA A 91 21.25 1.07 -17.15
CA ALA A 91 21.70 0.84 -18.52
C ALA A 91 20.59 1.15 -19.55
N ALA A 92 19.32 0.97 -19.18
CA ALA A 92 18.18 1.10 -20.09
C ALA A 92 17.46 2.46 -20.03
N PHE A 93 17.66 3.26 -18.98
CA PHE A 93 16.97 4.54 -18.73
C PHE A 93 17.97 5.63 -18.35
N ASP A 94 17.69 6.87 -18.74
CA ASP A 94 18.52 8.03 -18.43
C ASP A 94 18.43 8.42 -16.94
N VAL A 95 17.27 8.20 -16.33
CA VAL A 95 17.00 8.50 -14.92
C VAL A 95 16.25 7.34 -14.27
N VAL A 96 16.65 6.98 -13.05
CA VAL A 96 15.94 6.00 -12.21
C VAL A 96 15.52 6.66 -10.90
N VAL A 97 14.22 6.63 -10.60
CA VAL A 97 13.64 7.12 -9.35
C VAL A 97 13.20 5.94 -8.49
N LEU A 98 13.69 5.87 -7.25
CA LEU A 98 13.23 4.90 -6.27
C LEU A 98 12.08 5.48 -5.45
N ALA A 99 10.89 4.92 -5.64
CA ALA A 99 9.63 5.32 -5.00
C ALA A 99 8.97 4.14 -4.28
N THR A 100 9.78 3.24 -3.72
CA THR A 100 9.37 1.92 -3.18
C THR A 100 8.53 2.00 -1.90
N GLY A 101 8.57 3.13 -1.19
CA GLY A 101 7.95 3.29 0.12
C GLY A 101 8.58 2.38 1.18
N LEU A 102 7.85 2.17 2.29
CA LEU A 102 8.24 1.30 3.39
C LEU A 102 7.18 0.22 3.61
N SER A 103 7.55 -1.05 3.46
CA SER A 103 6.64 -2.19 3.62
C SER A 103 6.69 -2.83 5.01
N GLY A 104 7.81 -2.68 5.72
CA GLY A 104 8.05 -3.31 7.01
C GLY A 104 7.37 -2.59 8.18
N ASP A 105 6.87 -3.38 9.13
CA ASP A 105 6.40 -2.91 10.42
C ASP A 105 7.56 -2.76 11.41
N ARG A 106 7.48 -1.76 12.30
CA ARG A 106 8.44 -1.59 13.39
C ARG A 106 8.13 -2.64 14.48
N ARG A 107 9.15 -3.39 14.89
CA ARG A 107 9.11 -4.31 16.02
C ARG A 107 9.04 -3.57 17.37
N LEU A 108 8.41 -4.19 18.37
CA LEU A 108 8.39 -3.63 19.74
C LEU A 108 9.77 -3.71 20.39
N GLY A 109 10.56 -4.74 20.04
CA GLY A 109 11.92 -4.91 20.57
C GLY A 109 11.95 -5.31 22.05
N ILE A 110 10.90 -5.98 22.53
CA ILE A 110 10.77 -6.47 23.91
C ILE A 110 10.73 -8.01 23.92
N PRO A 111 11.03 -8.66 25.06
CA PRO A 111 10.85 -10.10 25.19
C PRO A 111 9.42 -10.53 24.83
N GLY A 112 9.29 -11.50 23.91
CA GLY A 112 8.01 -12.01 23.43
C GLY A 112 7.39 -11.29 22.23
N ASP A 113 8.12 -10.36 21.58
CA ASP A 113 7.69 -9.64 20.36
C ASP A 113 7.51 -10.56 19.12
N ASP A 114 7.80 -11.85 19.26
CA ASP A 114 7.60 -12.90 18.26
C ASP A 114 6.50 -13.91 18.62
N LEU A 115 5.84 -13.74 19.78
CA LEU A 115 4.77 -14.63 20.21
C LEU A 115 3.57 -14.59 19.24
N PRO A 116 2.86 -15.71 19.05
CA PRO A 116 1.62 -15.74 18.30
C PRO A 116 0.61 -14.70 18.83
N GLY A 117 0.00 -13.94 17.92
CA GLY A 117 -0.94 -12.87 18.26
C GLY A 117 -0.32 -11.47 18.27
N ILE A 118 1.02 -11.34 18.25
CA ILE A 118 1.70 -10.07 17.99
C ILE A 118 1.73 -9.81 16.48
N VAL A 119 1.05 -8.74 16.05
CA VAL A 119 0.90 -8.42 14.62
C VAL A 119 1.16 -6.93 14.40
N GLY A 120 2.05 -6.61 13.45
CA GLY A 120 2.28 -5.23 13.03
C GLY A 120 1.04 -4.63 12.38
N SER A 121 0.74 -3.37 12.71
CA SER A 121 -0.44 -2.65 12.22
C SER A 121 -0.50 -2.62 10.69
N GLY A 122 0.62 -2.38 10.02
CA GLY A 122 0.71 -2.40 8.56
C GLY A 122 0.39 -3.78 7.97
N ARG A 123 0.85 -4.87 8.60
CA ARG A 123 0.47 -6.23 8.19
C ARG A 123 -1.03 -6.45 8.34
N PHE A 124 -1.62 -6.09 9.48
CA PHE A 124 -3.05 -6.20 9.71
C PHE A 124 -3.84 -5.42 8.65
N THR A 125 -3.47 -4.15 8.41
CA THR A 125 -4.08 -3.28 7.40
C THR A 125 -3.96 -3.85 5.98
N ARG A 126 -2.84 -4.49 5.64
CA ARG A 126 -2.65 -5.19 4.37
C ARG A 126 -3.56 -6.41 4.23
N CYS A 127 -3.75 -7.18 5.30
CA CYS A 127 -4.68 -8.32 5.29
C CYS A 127 -6.12 -7.87 5.04
N VAL A 128 -6.58 -6.80 5.70
CA VAL A 128 -7.97 -6.33 5.53
C VAL A 128 -8.23 -5.62 4.20
N ASN A 129 -7.18 -5.26 3.46
CA ASN A 129 -7.26 -4.71 2.10
C ASN A 129 -6.84 -5.72 1.02
N ASP A 130 -6.86 -7.02 1.32
CA ASP A 130 -6.57 -8.12 0.39
C ASP A 130 -5.23 -7.97 -0.37
N HIS A 131 -4.20 -7.47 0.32
CA HIS A 131 -2.87 -7.34 -0.28
C HIS A 131 -2.29 -8.74 -0.57
N PRO A 132 -1.84 -9.04 -1.81
CA PRO A 132 -1.46 -10.40 -2.24
C PRO A 132 -0.38 -11.09 -1.38
N ALA A 133 0.53 -10.30 -0.80
CA ALA A 133 1.60 -10.81 0.08
C ALA A 133 1.34 -10.60 1.59
N ALA A 134 0.10 -10.33 2.01
CA ALA A 134 -0.20 -10.13 3.44
C ALA A 134 -0.19 -11.44 4.25
N GLY A 135 -0.40 -12.57 3.58
CA GLY A 135 -0.64 -13.86 4.22
C GLY A 135 -1.99 -13.89 4.93
N ASP A 136 -2.14 -14.81 5.88
CA ASP A 136 -3.43 -15.01 6.56
C ASP A 136 -3.81 -13.84 7.47
N LEU A 137 -5.09 -13.48 7.40
CA LEU A 137 -5.71 -12.56 8.35
C LEU A 137 -5.54 -13.13 9.78
N PRO A 138 -4.96 -12.36 10.71
CA PRO A 138 -4.77 -12.82 12.08
C PRO A 138 -6.11 -12.99 12.81
N THR A 139 -6.16 -13.94 13.73
CA THR A 139 -7.31 -14.11 14.62
C THR A 139 -7.42 -12.90 15.54
N VAL A 140 -8.62 -12.32 15.62
CA VAL A 140 -8.92 -11.23 16.54
C VAL A 140 -9.74 -11.78 17.69
N GLY A 141 -9.17 -11.78 18.88
CA GLY A 141 -9.84 -12.23 20.10
C GLY A 141 -10.73 -11.16 20.74
N ARG A 142 -11.37 -11.52 21.85
CA ARG A 142 -12.27 -10.63 22.60
C ARG A 142 -11.58 -9.41 23.24
N ARG A 143 -10.28 -9.50 23.51
CA ARG A 143 -9.47 -8.40 24.05
C ARG A 143 -8.31 -8.13 23.10
N VAL A 144 -8.22 -6.90 22.62
CA VAL A 144 -7.15 -6.44 21.73
C VAL A 144 -6.37 -5.35 22.46
N VAL A 145 -5.04 -5.40 22.36
CA VAL A 145 -4.16 -4.33 22.83
C VAL A 145 -3.49 -3.72 21.61
N LEU A 146 -3.62 -2.40 21.44
CA LEU A 146 -2.94 -1.64 20.39
C LEU A 146 -1.84 -0.79 21.02
N VAL A 147 -0.64 -0.91 20.50
CA VAL A 147 0.52 -0.12 20.92
C VAL A 147 0.77 0.98 19.89
N GLY A 148 0.65 2.24 20.32
CA GLY A 148 0.75 3.45 19.52
C GLY A 148 -0.60 4.16 19.32
N GLY A 149 -0.56 5.50 19.31
CA GLY A 149 -1.73 6.37 19.15
C GLY A 149 -1.84 7.08 17.79
N GLY A 150 -1.19 6.56 16.75
CA GLY A 150 -1.20 7.17 15.41
C GLY A 150 -2.47 6.85 14.60
N ASN A 151 -2.62 7.48 13.42
CA ASN A 151 -3.79 7.29 12.54
C ASN A 151 -4.06 5.82 12.18
N VAL A 152 -3.01 5.02 11.96
CA VAL A 152 -3.18 3.58 11.66
C VAL A 152 -3.80 2.83 12.84
N ALA A 153 -3.43 3.18 14.08
CA ALA A 153 -4.06 2.59 15.26
C ALA A 153 -5.54 2.98 15.33
N MET A 154 -5.88 4.24 15.06
CA MET A 154 -7.26 4.70 15.01
C MET A 154 -8.07 4.01 13.91
N ASP A 155 -7.47 3.75 12.74
CA ASP A 155 -8.10 2.98 11.67
C ASP A 155 -8.44 1.55 12.11
N ILE A 156 -7.52 0.89 12.82
CA ILE A 156 -7.75 -0.45 13.35
C ILE A 156 -8.83 -0.43 14.44
N ILE A 157 -8.78 0.53 15.37
CA ILE A 157 -9.81 0.68 16.41
C ILE A 157 -11.19 0.84 15.76
N ARG A 158 -11.32 1.76 14.80
CA ARG A 158 -12.58 2.03 14.11
C ARG A 158 -13.08 0.80 13.37
N LEU A 159 -12.22 0.15 12.58
CA LEU A 159 -12.56 -1.06 11.84
C LEU A 159 -13.03 -2.17 12.80
N LEU A 160 -12.34 -2.36 13.93
CA LEU A 160 -12.73 -3.36 14.93
C LEU A 160 -13.98 -2.99 15.73
N SER A 161 -14.37 -1.72 15.79
CA SER A 161 -15.51 -1.25 16.60
C SER A 161 -16.82 -1.13 15.83
N LYS A 162 -16.76 -0.89 14.52
CA LYS A 162 -17.95 -0.70 13.67
C LYS A 162 -18.83 -1.95 13.56
N GLN A 163 -20.13 -1.75 13.42
CA GLN A 163 -21.10 -2.80 13.10
C GLN A 163 -21.05 -3.18 11.61
N PRO A 164 -21.48 -4.40 11.25
CA PRO A 164 -21.41 -4.89 9.86
C PRO A 164 -22.09 -3.99 8.82
N ASP A 165 -23.25 -3.42 9.16
CA ASP A 165 -24.03 -2.52 8.29
C ASP A 165 -23.31 -1.19 8.02
N GLU A 166 -22.47 -0.73 8.96
CA GLU A 166 -21.65 0.47 8.80
C GLU A 166 -20.50 0.30 7.78
N PHE A 167 -20.27 -0.92 7.26
CA PHE A 167 -19.35 -1.19 6.16
C PHE A 167 -20.00 -1.10 4.77
N THR A 168 -21.29 -0.75 4.69
CA THR A 168 -21.97 -0.52 3.42
C THR A 168 -21.21 0.51 2.57
N GLY A 169 -20.84 0.13 1.35
CA GLY A 169 -20.06 0.98 0.43
C GLY A 169 -18.55 0.99 0.67
N SER A 170 -18.04 0.22 1.64
CA SER A 170 -16.61 -0.05 1.79
C SER A 170 -16.13 -1.11 0.78
N ASP A 171 -14.81 -1.24 0.63
CA ASP A 171 -14.18 -2.33 -0.14
C ASP A 171 -13.62 -3.44 0.77
N LEU A 172 -14.16 -3.59 1.99
CA LEU A 172 -13.81 -4.70 2.88
C LEU A 172 -14.46 -6.00 2.38
N HIS A 173 -13.66 -7.02 2.12
CA HIS A 173 -14.19 -8.32 1.68
C HIS A 173 -15.14 -8.94 2.74
N PRO A 174 -16.33 -9.45 2.35
CA PRO A 174 -17.29 -10.01 3.30
C PRO A 174 -16.72 -11.14 4.17
N ASP A 175 -15.90 -12.02 3.59
CA ASP A 175 -15.26 -13.10 4.36
C ASP A 175 -14.27 -12.57 5.40
N THR A 176 -13.53 -11.52 5.05
CA THR A 176 -12.63 -10.82 5.98
C THR A 176 -13.43 -10.22 7.14
N LEU A 177 -14.53 -9.54 6.84
CA LEU A 177 -15.45 -9.03 7.87
C LEU A 177 -15.99 -10.15 8.76
N GLY A 178 -16.46 -11.26 8.18
CA GLY A 178 -16.96 -12.41 8.93
C GLY A 178 -15.92 -13.00 9.89
N ARG A 179 -14.67 -13.15 9.42
CA ARG A 179 -13.55 -13.64 10.24
C ARG A 179 -13.21 -12.70 11.39
N LEU A 180 -13.14 -11.40 11.14
CA LEU A 180 -12.90 -10.38 12.19
C LEU A 180 -13.99 -10.37 13.26
N ARG A 181 -15.21 -10.82 12.93
CA ARG A 181 -16.37 -10.80 13.82
C ARG A 181 -16.64 -12.11 14.55
N SER A 182 -16.07 -13.23 14.09
CA SER A 182 -16.28 -14.57 14.67
C SER A 182 -16.19 -14.61 16.21
N GLU A 183 -15.21 -13.93 16.80
CA GLU A 183 -15.08 -13.73 18.25
C GLU A 183 -15.01 -12.25 18.67
N GLY A 184 -15.38 -11.34 17.76
CA GLY A 184 -14.97 -9.93 17.69
C GLY A 184 -14.79 -9.16 19.03
N PRO A 185 -13.91 -8.14 19.03
CA PRO A 185 -13.41 -7.56 20.27
C PRO A 185 -14.52 -6.93 21.12
N ARG A 186 -14.51 -7.24 22.41
CA ARG A 186 -15.36 -6.60 23.45
C ARG A 186 -14.62 -5.49 24.19
N ARG A 187 -13.29 -5.50 24.12
CA ARG A 187 -12.41 -4.53 24.75
C ARG A 187 -11.20 -4.28 23.89
N ILE A 188 -10.92 -3.01 23.62
CA ILE A 188 -9.70 -2.56 22.96
C ILE A 188 -8.97 -1.64 23.93
N ASP A 189 -7.79 -2.04 24.40
CA ASP A 189 -6.91 -1.22 25.21
C ASP A 189 -5.87 -0.55 24.30
N VAL A 190 -5.65 0.75 24.46
CA VAL A 190 -4.64 1.50 23.68
C VAL A 190 -3.53 1.95 24.62
N VAL A 191 -2.29 1.65 24.25
CA VAL A 191 -1.08 2.03 24.99
C VAL A 191 -0.29 3.00 24.11
N VAL A 192 -0.09 4.23 24.56
CA VAL A 192 0.61 5.29 23.81
C VAL A 192 1.91 5.64 24.51
#